data_AF-A0A6N6PX15-F1
#
_entry.id   AF-A0A6N6PX15-F1
#
_cell.length_a   1.000
_cell.length_b   1.000
_cell.length_c   1.000
_cell.angle_alpha   90.00
_cell.angle_beta   90.00
_cell.angle_gamma   90.00
#
_symmetry.space_group_name_H-M   'P 1'
#
loop_
_entity.id
_entity.type
_entity.pdbx_description
1 polymer ?
#
loop_
_entity_poly.entity_id
_entity_poly.type
_entity_poly.pdbx_seq_one_letter_code
_entity_poly.pdbx_strand_id
1 'polypeptide(L)'
;MNMSLAFLNGMEMVGIVILLVILFGAKKIPELARGLGQGLKEFKKSTKEIQTSLDGSDSSGPTGGVSSRDSSETTSAAKADATKRA
;
A
#
# COMPACT_ATOMS: atom_id res chain seq x y z
N MET A 1 10.83 29.86 7.50
CA MET A 1 9.81 29.95 6.42
C MET A 1 10.48 29.43 5.15
N ASN A 2 10.39 28.11 4.92
CA ASN A 2 11.29 27.37 4.00
C ASN A 2 10.47 26.68 2.90
N MET A 3 9.35 27.27 2.51
CA MET A 3 8.40 26.63 1.58
C MET A 3 9.02 26.48 0.17
N SER A 4 9.85 27.44 -0.25
CA SER A 4 10.45 27.48 -1.59
C SER A 4 11.47 26.36 -1.85
N LEU A 5 12.13 25.82 -0.81
CA LEU A 5 13.06 24.71 -1.00
C LEU A 5 12.34 23.40 -1.31
N ALA A 6 11.20 23.14 -0.66
CA ALA A 6 10.43 21.92 -0.91
C ALA A 6 9.85 21.89 -2.34
N PHE A 7 9.40 23.04 -2.85
CA PHE A 7 8.90 23.15 -4.22
C PHE A 7 10.01 23.01 -5.28
N LEU A 8 11.23 23.49 -4.99
CA LEU A 8 12.36 23.37 -5.91
C LEU A 8 12.90 21.92 -5.98
N ASN A 9 12.99 21.23 -4.84
CA ASN A 9 13.42 19.82 -4.78
C ASN A 9 12.35 18.86 -5.35
N GLY A 10 11.06 19.11 -5.08
CA GLY A 10 9.97 18.25 -5.56
C GLY A 10 9.83 18.28 -7.08
N MET A 11 9.93 19.46 -7.69
CA MET A 11 9.89 19.64 -9.14
C MET A 11 11.07 18.95 -9.84
N GLU A 12 12.27 18.98 -9.26
CA GLU A 12 13.46 18.31 -9.80
C GLU A 12 13.28 16.79 -9.86
N MET A 13 12.78 16.19 -8.76
CA MET A 13 12.48 14.75 -8.71
C MET A 13 11.44 14.35 -9.74
N VAL A 14 10.39 15.16 -9.93
CA VAL A 14 9.37 14.92 -10.97
C VAL A 14 10.00 14.97 -12.37
N GLY A 15 10.90 15.92 -12.64
CA GLY A 15 11.63 16.02 -13.90
C GLY A 15 12.46 14.76 -14.22
N ILE A 16 13.19 14.25 -13.22
CA ILE A 16 14.00 13.02 -13.36
C ILE A 16 13.09 11.80 -13.63
N VAL A 17 11.97 11.68 -12.90
CA VAL A 17 11.00 10.60 -13.11
C VAL A 17 10.39 10.67 -14.51
N ILE A 18 10.05 11.87 -15.00
CA ILE A 18 9.58 12.06 -16.38
C ILE A 18 10.62 11.57 -17.39
N LEU A 19 11.90 11.93 -17.19
CA LEU A 19 12.97 11.53 -18.10
C LEU A 19 13.17 10.01 -18.13
N LEU A 20 13.14 9.36 -16.97
CA LEU A 20 13.18 7.90 -16.86
C LEU A 20 11.98 7.24 -17.52
N VAL A 21 10.78 7.83 -17.39
CA VAL A 21 9.56 7.33 -18.05
C VAL A 21 9.64 7.47 -19.57
N ILE A 22 10.31 8.49 -20.10
CA ILE A 22 10.54 8.63 -21.55
C ILE A 22 11.55 7.58 -22.04
N LEU A 23 12.64 7.37 -21.30
CA LEU A 23 13.69 6.42 -21.66
C LEU A 23 13.24 4.96 -21.57
N PHE A 24 12.58 4.60 -20.47
CA PHE A 24 12.16 3.22 -20.18
C PHE A 24 10.70 2.96 -20.55
N GLY A 25 9.85 3.98 -20.67
CA GLY A 25 8.42 3.85 -20.91
C GLY A 25 7.59 3.76 -19.62
N ALA A 26 6.41 4.38 -19.61
CA ALA A 26 5.50 4.42 -18.46
C ALA A 26 5.05 3.04 -17.96
N LYS A 27 5.08 2.02 -18.82
CA LYS A 27 4.72 0.64 -18.45
C LYS A 27 5.86 -0.14 -17.79
N LYS A 28 7.12 0.26 -17.98
CA LYS A 28 8.27 -0.51 -17.48
C LYS A 28 8.54 -0.30 -16.00
N ILE A 29 8.41 0.92 -15.48
CA ILE A 29 8.54 1.19 -14.04
C ILE A 29 7.58 0.32 -13.19
N PRO A 30 6.25 0.29 -13.45
CA PRO A 30 5.33 -0.52 -12.65
C PRO A 30 5.50 -2.03 -12.90
N GLU A 31 5.91 -2.45 -14.09
CA GLU A 31 6.20 -3.86 -14.41
C GLU A 31 7.41 -4.37 -13.62
N LEU A 32 8.50 -3.58 -13.57
CA LEU A 32 9.69 -3.86 -12.76
C LEU A 32 9.36 -3.85 -11.26
N ALA A 33 8.59 -2.87 -10.79
CA ALA A 33 8.18 -2.78 -9.39
C ALA A 33 7.32 -3.98 -8.95
N ARG A 34 6.43 -4.49 -9.82
CA ARG A 34 5.62 -5.68 -9.53
C ARG A 34 6.49 -6.94 -9.42
N GLY A 35 7.43 -7.13 -10.34
CA GLY A 35 8.38 -8.25 -10.29
C GLY A 35 9.29 -8.21 -9.06
N LEU A 36 9.90 -7.05 -8.79
CA LEU A 36 10.73 -6.83 -7.60
C LEU A 36 9.93 -7.00 -6.30
N GLY A 37 8.69 -6.50 -6.25
CA GLY A 37 7.83 -6.61 -5.07
C GLY A 37 7.44 -8.05 -4.76
N GLN A 38 7.14 -8.86 -5.79
CA GLN A 38 6.89 -10.29 -5.62
C GLN A 38 8.14 -11.03 -5.15
N GLY A 39 9.30 -10.78 -5.78
CA GLY A 39 10.57 -11.38 -5.38
C GLY A 39 10.97 -11.02 -3.95
N LEU A 40 10.84 -9.74 -3.55
CA LEU A 40 11.14 -9.30 -2.18
C LEU A 40 10.16 -9.89 -1.16
N LYS A 41 8.88 -10.05 -1.53
CA LYS A 41 7.87 -10.69 -0.68
C LYS A 41 8.18 -12.16 -0.41
N GLU A 42 8.54 -12.91 -1.44
CA GLU A 42 8.93 -14.32 -1.31
C GLU A 42 10.25 -14.46 -0.56
N PHE A 43 11.25 -13.63 -0.89
CA PHE A 43 12.52 -13.58 -0.18
C PHE A 43 12.35 -13.31 1.31
N LYS A 44 11.51 -12.34 1.69
CA LYS A 44 11.20 -12.02 3.09
C LYS A 44 10.48 -13.16 3.80
N LYS A 45 9.59 -13.88 3.11
CA LYS A 45 8.87 -15.03 3.65
C LYS A 45 9.84 -16.19 3.95
N SER A 46 10.66 -16.57 2.98
CA SER A 46 11.67 -17.63 3.15
C SER A 46 12.70 -17.26 4.21
N THR A 47 13.14 -16.00 4.25
CA THR A 47 14.07 -15.53 5.30
C THR A 47 13.46 -15.62 6.69
N LYS A 48 12.16 -15.29 6.84
CA LYS A 48 11.46 -15.38 8.13
C LYS A 48 11.32 -16.83 8.59
N GLU A 49 11.00 -17.75 7.67
CA GLU A 49 10.90 -19.18 7.95
C GLU A 49 12.24 -19.79 8.40
N ILE A 50 13.33 -19.38 7.75
CA ILE A 50 14.70 -19.78 8.15
C ILE A 50 15.04 -19.21 9.53
N GLN A 51 14.74 -17.94 9.82
CA GLN A 51 14.96 -17.37 11.15
C GLN A 51 14.15 -18.09 12.23
N THR A 52 12.87 -18.39 11.98
CA THR A 52 12.01 -19.16 12.89
C THR A 52 12.52 -20.59 13.11
N SER A 53 13.20 -21.19 12.14
CA SER A 53 13.75 -22.55 12.27
C SER A 53 15.08 -22.59 13.03
N LEU A 54 15.82 -21.48 13.05
CA LEU A 54 17.11 -21.36 13.73
C LEU A 54 16.97 -20.83 15.17
N ASP A 55 15.94 -20.01 15.42
CA ASP A 55 15.64 -19.42 16.72
C ASP A 55 14.34 -20.04 17.26
N GLY A 56 14.47 -21.13 18.03
CA GLY A 56 13.35 -21.87 18.60
C GLY A 56 12.63 -21.12 19.73
N SER A 57 12.17 -19.89 19.48
CA SER A 57 11.39 -19.11 20.44
C SER A 57 10.42 -18.18 19.73
N ASP A 58 9.13 -18.43 20.00
CA ASP A 58 7.98 -17.72 19.46
C ASP A 58 8.06 -16.20 19.66
N SER A 59 7.90 -15.44 18.57
CA SER A 59 7.17 -14.17 18.62
C SER A 59 6.38 -13.91 17.33
N SER A 60 5.06 -13.92 17.51
CA SER A 60 4.02 -13.15 16.79
C SER A 60 4.05 -13.06 15.24
N GLY A 61 3.07 -13.72 14.60
CA GLY A 61 2.48 -13.25 13.33
C GLY A 61 1.37 -12.20 13.57
N PRO A 62 0.52 -11.82 12.59
CA PRO A 62 0.64 -11.78 11.12
C PRO A 62 0.25 -10.37 10.55
N THR A 63 0.83 -9.89 9.44
CA THR A 63 0.22 -8.76 8.70
C THR A 63 0.44 -8.89 7.19
N GLY A 64 -0.67 -8.99 6.44
CA GLY A 64 -0.64 -9.02 4.98
C GLY A 64 -1.85 -9.69 4.36
N GLY A 65 -3.06 -9.35 4.82
CA GLY A 65 -4.29 -9.96 4.33
C GLY A 65 -5.54 -9.39 4.96
N VAL A 66 -5.71 -8.06 4.97
CA VAL A 66 -7.00 -7.41 5.24
C VAL A 66 -7.10 -6.21 4.31
N SER A 67 -7.87 -6.34 3.23
CA SER A 67 -8.72 -5.28 2.68
C SER A 67 -9.34 -5.77 1.37
N SER A 68 -10.51 -6.40 1.47
CA SER A 68 -11.60 -6.33 0.48
C SER A 68 -12.65 -7.40 0.82
N ARG A 69 -13.53 -7.08 1.77
CA ARG A 69 -14.89 -7.64 1.98
C ARG A 69 -15.34 -7.15 3.36
N ASP A 70 -15.96 -5.99 3.38
CA ASP A 70 -17.13 -5.65 4.20
C ASP A 70 -17.25 -4.12 4.28
N SER A 71 -17.90 -3.54 3.27
CA SER A 71 -18.29 -2.13 3.22
C SER A 71 -19.47 -2.02 2.26
N SER A 72 -20.56 -2.72 2.57
CA SER A 72 -21.86 -2.49 1.93
C SER A 72 -22.99 -2.98 2.83
N GLU A 73 -23.02 -2.53 4.07
CA GLU A 73 -24.27 -2.48 4.84
C GLU A 73 -24.16 -1.32 5.83
N THR A 74 -25.24 -0.57 6.03
CA THR A 74 -25.32 0.72 6.76
C THR A 74 -25.07 1.97 5.90
N THR A 75 -25.92 2.19 4.89
CA THR A 75 -26.57 3.50 4.64
C THR A 75 -27.82 3.24 3.80
N SER A 76 -28.84 2.64 4.39
CA SER A 76 -30.22 2.74 3.91
C SER A 76 -31.16 2.26 5.02
N ALA A 77 -32.16 3.08 5.35
CA ALA A 77 -33.32 2.75 6.18
C ALA A 77 -33.14 2.63 7.72
N ALA A 78 -32.86 3.74 8.42
CA ALA A 78 -33.32 3.91 9.81
C ALA A 78 -33.29 5.38 10.28
N LYS A 79 -33.94 6.30 9.56
CA LYS A 79 -34.33 7.61 10.13
C LYS A 79 -35.55 8.20 9.43
N ALA A 80 -36.70 7.67 9.78
CA ALA A 80 -38.06 8.21 9.70
C ALA A 80 -38.89 7.14 10.45
N ASP A 81 -39.77 7.38 11.40
CA ASP A 81 -40.61 8.51 11.67
C ASP A 81 -41.19 8.24 13.07
N ALA A 82 -40.85 9.09 14.04
CA ALA A 82 -41.55 9.15 15.31
C ALA A 82 -42.64 10.19 15.15
N THR A 83 -43.83 9.78 14.69
CA THR A 83 -45.04 10.62 14.69
C THR A 83 -46.30 9.75 14.64
N LYS A 84 -47.33 10.18 15.40
CA LYS A 84 -48.74 9.72 15.40
C LYS A 84 -49.01 8.43 16.20
N ARG A 85 -49.51 8.45 17.44
CA ARG A 85 -50.78 9.07 17.93
C ARG A 85 -51.96 8.83 16.98
N ALA A 86 -52.59 7.68 17.11
CA ALA A 86 -54.01 7.43 16.88
C ALA A 86 -54.43 6.24 17.74
#